data_AF-A0A9C7SA46-F1
#
_entry.id   AF-A0A9C7SA46-F1
#
_cell.length_a   1.000
_cell.length_b   1.000
_cell.length_c   1.000
_cell.angle_alpha   90.00
_cell.angle_beta   90.00
_cell.angle_gamma   90.00
#
_symmetry.space_group_name_H-M   'P 1'
#
loop_
_entity.id
_entity.type
_entity.pdbx_description
1 polymer ?
#
loop_
_entity_poly.entity_id
_entity_poly.type
_entity_poly.pdbx_seq_one_letter_code
_entity_poly.pdbx_strand_id
1 'polypeptide(L)'
;MKNKRASLSRRNFPAAAKIVGILSNDPQPHKTIKRILQETREILHHAQSDGASSTNIISLWTWFIDQLLINIWHSVQTPESSSNCCSLIAVGGYGRNELHPSSDIDLMILLDDDEAGENIDDTFAESSEQFLHILWDIGLDIGHSVRTVDECKEAAIDLTVVTNLMEARLLSGSVELLQKMQAAISPDQIWPADEYFHAKLQEQQARHIRFGETAYKLEPNIKESPGGLRDLHMIAWATMRYFNATSLEELVQHEFLTGGEYQTLIRCRNFLWRIRNGLHFLTGRREDRLLFEHQRVLATEFGYTDKLGNLAVEQLMKHYYRTVKELGLLNDILLQHFEEVFLVQKDNTSVEINRRFNAINGYVDVVDNDVFNRQPFALLEVFYILQDFPDLKGIRANTIRLIHNTLNLITPEFRQDIACRSLFITLFRNGTGLTHIMRKMNDYGVLGAYFPAFGRIVGLMQHDLFHIYTVDVHILFVIRNLRRLSVDKFRDEHPLASKLLASLFKPERLYLAALLHDIAKGRGGNHSEKGEKISIKFCRQHDLSEYDTRLVAWMV
;
A
#
# COMPACT_ATOMS: atom_id res chain seq x y z
N MET A 1 8.68 8.65 31.57
CA MET A 1 7.74 9.79 31.54
C MET A 1 6.75 9.54 30.41
N LYS A 2 5.44 9.52 30.68
CA LYS A 2 4.42 9.39 29.63
C LYS A 2 4.50 10.64 28.76
N ASN A 3 5.03 10.54 27.54
CA ASN A 3 4.93 11.62 26.54
C ASN A 3 3.45 11.91 26.34
N LYS A 4 2.97 13.04 26.87
CA LYS A 4 1.72 13.64 26.41
C LYS A 4 1.94 13.89 24.92
N ARG A 5 1.28 13.11 24.05
CA ARG A 5 1.26 13.39 22.61
C ARG A 5 0.87 14.85 22.44
N ALA A 6 1.68 15.62 21.71
CA ALA A 6 1.36 17.01 21.41
C ALA A 6 0.00 17.04 20.69
N SER A 7 -1.02 17.66 21.32
CA SER A 7 -2.34 17.84 20.72
C SER A 7 -2.38 19.21 20.06
N LEU A 8 -2.03 19.27 18.77
CA LEU A 8 -2.29 20.44 17.93
C LEU A 8 -3.79 20.57 17.66
N SER A 9 -4.26 21.81 17.55
CA SER A 9 -5.62 22.17 17.17
C SER A 9 -5.63 23.36 16.21
N ARG A 10 -6.77 23.63 15.58
CA ARG A 10 -6.97 24.81 14.70
C ARG A 10 -6.60 26.15 15.38
N ARG A 11 -6.75 26.23 16.71
CA ARG A 11 -6.42 27.45 17.50
C ARG A 11 -4.94 27.80 17.49
N ASN A 12 -4.08 26.83 17.15
CA ASN A 12 -2.64 27.04 17.02
C ASN A 12 -2.26 27.76 15.72
N PHE A 13 -3.22 27.98 14.79
CA PHE A 13 -2.99 28.61 13.49
C PHE A 13 -3.86 29.87 13.29
N PRO A 14 -3.74 30.89 14.17
CA PRO A 14 -4.62 32.08 14.19
C PRO A 14 -4.50 32.99 12.95
N ALA A 15 -3.60 32.68 12.01
CA ALA A 15 -3.33 33.49 10.83
C ALA A 15 -4.37 33.34 9.72
N ALA A 16 -5.10 32.21 9.64
CA ALA A 16 -6.06 31.96 8.56
C ALA A 16 -7.19 33.02 8.49
N ALA A 17 -7.70 33.47 9.65
CA ALA A 17 -8.73 34.50 9.72
C ALA A 17 -8.23 35.92 9.39
N LYS A 18 -6.92 36.12 9.26
CA LYS A 18 -6.30 37.44 9.01
C LYS A 18 -5.92 37.65 7.54
N ILE A 19 -6.11 36.64 6.68
CA ILE A 19 -5.62 36.64 5.30
C ILE A 19 -6.23 37.78 4.49
N VAL A 20 -7.54 38.01 4.59
CA VAL A 20 -8.21 39.13 3.91
C VAL A 20 -7.61 40.47 4.36
N GLY A 21 -7.44 40.66 5.67
CA GLY A 21 -6.83 41.86 6.21
C GLY A 21 -5.37 42.07 5.77
N ILE A 22 -4.61 40.99 5.55
CA ILE A 22 -3.25 41.04 5.01
C ILE A 22 -3.28 41.45 3.54
N LEU A 23 -4.13 40.83 2.72
CA LEU A 23 -4.25 41.15 1.29
C LEU A 23 -4.63 42.62 1.06
N SER A 24 -5.50 43.18 1.91
CA SER A 24 -5.96 44.56 1.74
C SER A 24 -5.07 45.63 2.39
N ASN A 25 -4.36 45.33 3.49
CA ASN A 25 -3.69 46.37 4.30
C ASN A 25 -2.16 46.20 4.41
N ASP A 26 -1.61 45.04 4.06
CA ASP A 26 -0.16 44.82 4.13
C ASP A 26 0.52 45.40 2.87
N PRO A 27 1.62 46.17 2.97
CA PRO A 27 2.35 46.66 1.82
C PRO A 27 3.04 45.55 0.99
N GLN A 28 3.26 44.36 1.57
CA GLN A 28 3.86 43.20 0.89
C GLN A 28 3.11 41.90 1.25
N PRO A 29 1.82 41.78 0.85
CA PRO A 29 0.93 40.73 1.32
C PRO A 29 1.44 39.33 0.97
N HIS A 30 2.00 39.15 -0.23
CA HIS A 30 2.51 37.85 -0.68
C HIS A 30 3.68 37.35 0.17
N LYS A 31 4.56 38.26 0.63
CA LYS A 31 5.68 37.88 1.51
C LYS A 31 5.21 37.51 2.90
N THR A 32 4.23 38.25 3.44
CA THR A 32 3.63 37.93 4.73
C THR A 32 2.94 36.58 4.71
N ILE A 33 2.18 36.26 3.66
CA ILE A 33 1.53 34.95 3.48
C ILE A 33 2.56 33.83 3.32
N LYS A 34 3.62 34.01 2.53
CA LYS A 34 4.74 33.07 2.42
C LYS A 34 5.37 32.73 3.77
N ARG A 35 5.60 33.75 4.60
CA ARG A 35 6.11 33.54 5.96
C ARG A 35 5.15 32.73 6.83
N ILE A 36 3.84 33.03 6.78
CA ILE A 36 2.83 32.28 7.54
C ILE A 36 2.77 30.81 7.10
N LEU A 37 2.88 30.53 5.79
CA LEU A 37 2.96 29.18 5.25
C LEU A 37 4.16 28.42 5.81
N GLN A 38 5.33 29.07 5.84
CA GLN A 38 6.55 28.49 6.39
C GLN A 38 6.43 28.24 7.91
N GLU A 39 5.99 29.22 8.69
CA GLU A 39 5.80 29.09 10.14
C GLU A 39 4.81 27.96 10.48
N THR A 40 3.72 27.86 9.71
CA THR A 40 2.72 26.78 9.85
C THR A 40 3.35 25.41 9.60
N ARG A 41 4.18 25.30 8.56
CA ARG A 41 4.90 24.06 8.24
C ARG A 41 5.89 23.66 9.33
N GLU A 42 6.60 24.62 9.92
CA GLU A 42 7.53 24.39 11.04
C GLU A 42 6.79 23.91 12.30
N ILE A 43 5.64 24.52 12.64
CA ILE A 43 4.78 24.07 13.75
C ILE A 43 4.34 22.61 13.55
N LEU A 44 3.90 22.27 12.34
CA LEU A 44 3.46 20.91 12.00
C LEU A 44 4.62 19.91 12.06
N HIS A 45 5.80 20.28 11.58
CA HIS A 45 7.00 19.44 11.66
C HIS A 45 7.37 19.14 13.11
N HIS A 46 7.49 20.17 13.96
CA HIS A 46 7.78 19.99 15.39
C HIS A 46 6.78 19.08 16.08
N ALA A 47 5.48 19.26 15.83
CA ALA A 47 4.48 18.40 16.42
C ALA A 47 4.58 16.94 15.97
N GLN A 48 4.96 16.68 14.71
CA GLN A 48 5.20 15.31 14.24
C GLN A 48 6.38 14.66 14.97
N SER A 49 7.49 15.40 15.11
CA SER A 49 8.67 14.96 15.84
C SER A 49 8.34 14.68 17.31
N ASP A 50 7.43 15.47 17.91
CA ASP A 50 6.89 15.27 19.26
C ASP A 50 5.83 14.13 19.36
N GLY A 51 5.55 13.44 18.25
CA GLY A 51 4.69 12.27 18.22
C GLY A 51 3.20 12.53 17.96
N ALA A 52 2.83 13.69 17.39
CA ALA A 52 1.51 13.91 16.85
C ALA A 52 1.18 12.89 15.74
N SER A 53 -0.11 12.55 15.60
CA SER A 53 -0.54 11.60 14.55
C SER A 53 -0.49 12.26 13.17
N SER A 54 -0.07 11.49 12.16
CA SER A 54 -0.02 11.94 10.77
C SER A 54 -1.37 12.42 10.26
N THR A 55 -2.46 11.78 10.71
CA THR A 55 -3.83 12.22 10.43
C THR A 55 -4.08 13.63 10.92
N ASN A 56 -3.69 13.97 12.15
CA ASN A 56 -3.88 15.33 12.67
C ASN A 56 -3.05 16.35 11.88
N ILE A 57 -1.79 16.00 11.54
CA ILE A 57 -0.91 16.85 10.73
C ILE A 57 -1.56 17.16 9.38
N ILE A 58 -2.00 16.13 8.66
CA ILE A 58 -2.62 16.26 7.34
C ILE A 58 -3.94 17.03 7.44
N SER A 59 -4.83 16.67 8.37
CA SER A 59 -6.11 17.36 8.53
C SER A 59 -5.95 18.86 8.87
N LEU A 60 -4.96 19.22 9.69
CA LEU A 60 -4.68 20.62 10.02
C LEU A 60 -4.07 21.38 8.85
N TRP A 61 -3.16 20.73 8.10
CA TRP A 61 -2.57 21.31 6.90
C TRP A 61 -3.61 21.55 5.81
N THR A 62 -4.41 20.53 5.48
CA THR A 62 -5.54 20.65 4.54
C THR A 62 -6.48 21.76 4.98
N TRP A 63 -6.91 21.78 6.25
CA TRP A 63 -7.80 22.83 6.74
C TRP A 63 -7.19 24.23 6.60
N PHE A 64 -5.91 24.40 6.94
CA PHE A 64 -5.23 25.68 6.81
C PHE A 64 -5.21 26.16 5.35
N ILE A 65 -4.88 25.26 4.41
CA ILE A 65 -4.89 25.54 2.98
C ILE A 65 -6.30 25.84 2.48
N ASP A 66 -7.32 25.09 2.89
CA ASP A 66 -8.73 25.38 2.56
C ASP A 66 -9.08 26.82 2.95
N GLN A 67 -8.76 27.23 4.19
CA GLN A 67 -9.04 28.59 4.64
C GLN A 67 -8.25 29.62 3.81
N LEU A 68 -6.99 29.35 3.50
CA LEU A 68 -6.18 30.24 2.68
C LEU A 68 -6.80 30.44 1.29
N LEU A 69 -7.15 29.36 0.60
CA LEU A 69 -7.74 29.41 -0.73
C LEU A 69 -9.11 30.09 -0.73
N ILE A 70 -9.99 29.75 0.22
CA ILE A 70 -11.32 30.35 0.34
C ILE A 70 -11.23 31.86 0.57
N ASN A 71 -10.32 32.31 1.45
CA ASN A 71 -10.16 33.74 1.73
C ASN A 71 -9.56 34.52 0.54
N ILE A 72 -8.62 33.93 -0.20
CA ILE A 72 -8.08 34.55 -1.42
C ILE A 72 -9.16 34.58 -2.50
N TRP A 73 -9.90 33.48 -2.69
CA TRP A 73 -10.99 33.39 -3.65
C TRP A 73 -12.02 34.51 -3.44
N HIS A 74 -12.53 34.68 -2.21
CA HIS A 74 -13.47 35.75 -1.89
C HIS A 74 -12.89 37.17 -1.93
N SER A 75 -11.56 37.33 -1.97
CA SER A 75 -10.93 38.65 -2.09
C SER A 75 -10.92 39.16 -3.53
N VAL A 76 -10.99 38.26 -4.51
CA VAL A 76 -10.99 38.60 -5.94
C VAL A 76 -12.35 38.37 -6.60
N GLN A 77 -13.17 37.46 -6.07
CA GLN A 77 -14.53 37.16 -6.55
C GLN A 77 -15.57 37.84 -5.66
N THR A 78 -16.45 38.66 -6.23
CA THR A 78 -17.57 39.26 -5.50
C THR A 78 -18.66 38.22 -5.24
N PRO A 79 -19.14 38.04 -3.99
CA PRO A 79 -20.14 37.03 -3.64
C PRO A 79 -21.45 37.12 -4.45
N GLU A 80 -21.90 38.34 -4.76
CA GLU A 80 -23.15 38.58 -5.48
C GLU A 80 -23.11 38.14 -6.96
N SER A 81 -21.92 38.07 -7.55
CA SER A 81 -21.71 37.70 -8.97
C SER A 81 -21.37 36.22 -9.18
N SER A 82 -21.00 35.50 -8.11
CA SER A 82 -20.32 34.19 -8.20
C SER A 82 -21.07 33.03 -7.54
N SER A 83 -22.09 33.31 -6.72
CA SER A 83 -22.69 32.32 -5.79
C SER A 83 -23.46 31.18 -6.48
N ASN A 84 -24.06 31.42 -7.64
CA ASN A 84 -24.85 30.41 -8.36
C ASN A 84 -24.19 29.90 -9.65
N CYS A 85 -23.12 30.56 -10.08
CA CYS A 85 -22.60 30.50 -11.44
C CYS A 85 -21.31 29.68 -11.53
N CYS A 86 -20.60 29.55 -10.40
CA CYS A 86 -19.33 28.84 -10.33
C CYS A 86 -19.08 28.18 -8.96
N SER A 87 -18.20 27.19 -8.97
CA SER A 87 -17.73 26.49 -7.77
C SER A 87 -16.23 26.25 -7.81
N LEU A 88 -15.54 26.63 -6.73
CA LEU A 88 -14.16 26.27 -6.48
C LEU A 88 -14.11 24.89 -5.82
N ILE A 89 -13.51 23.93 -6.50
CA ILE A 89 -13.47 22.52 -6.12
C ILE A 89 -12.03 22.07 -5.95
N ALA A 90 -11.73 21.36 -4.86
CA ALA A 90 -10.51 20.60 -4.71
C ALA A 90 -10.70 19.22 -5.35
N VAL A 91 -9.72 18.75 -6.12
CA VAL A 91 -9.76 17.42 -6.76
C VAL A 91 -8.54 16.59 -6.38
N GLY A 92 -8.51 15.32 -6.79
CA GLY A 92 -7.35 14.46 -6.57
C GLY A 92 -6.99 14.25 -5.09
N GLY A 93 -5.69 14.29 -4.78
CA GLY A 93 -5.17 14.10 -3.42
C GLY A 93 -5.65 15.16 -2.43
N TYR A 94 -5.85 16.39 -2.92
CA TYR A 94 -6.34 17.50 -2.13
C TYR A 94 -7.84 17.38 -1.85
N GLY A 95 -8.63 16.97 -2.85
CA GLY A 95 -10.05 16.68 -2.72
C GLY A 95 -10.35 15.61 -1.66
N ARG A 96 -9.52 14.55 -1.60
CA ARG A 96 -9.58 13.49 -0.57
C ARG A 96 -9.24 13.92 0.86
N ASN A 97 -8.88 15.18 1.10
CA ASN A 97 -8.29 15.67 2.36
C ASN A 97 -6.94 15.00 2.72
N GLU A 98 -6.17 14.54 1.74
CA GLU A 98 -4.87 13.89 1.95
C GLU A 98 -3.69 14.79 1.55
N LEU A 99 -3.83 16.11 1.75
CA LEU A 99 -2.78 17.07 1.42
C LEU A 99 -1.58 16.91 2.36
N HIS A 100 -0.46 16.43 1.81
CA HIS A 100 0.80 16.37 2.53
C HIS A 100 1.55 17.70 2.39
N PRO A 101 2.52 18.04 3.27
CA PRO A 101 3.13 19.37 3.35
C PRO A 101 3.83 19.92 2.09
N SER A 102 4.05 19.08 1.09
CA SER A 102 4.68 19.43 -0.19
C SER A 102 4.02 18.66 -1.34
N SER A 103 2.75 18.29 -1.16
CA SER A 103 1.91 17.83 -2.27
C SER A 103 1.41 19.04 -3.05
N ASP A 104 1.27 18.84 -4.35
CA ASP A 104 0.59 19.70 -5.29
C ASP A 104 -0.87 19.91 -4.85
N ILE A 105 -1.43 21.09 -5.13
CA ILE A 105 -2.80 21.48 -4.82
C ILE A 105 -3.58 21.50 -6.13
N ASP A 106 -4.40 20.48 -6.35
CA ASP A 106 -5.21 20.37 -7.57
C ASP A 106 -6.59 21.02 -7.37
N LEU A 107 -6.91 22.00 -8.21
CA LEU A 107 -8.14 22.80 -8.18
C LEU A 107 -8.94 22.66 -9.48
N MET A 108 -10.25 22.77 -9.37
CA MET A 108 -11.15 22.92 -10.50
C MET A 108 -12.09 24.08 -10.24
N ILE A 109 -12.15 25.03 -11.18
CA ILE A 109 -13.19 26.03 -11.23
C ILE A 109 -14.28 25.45 -12.14
N LEU A 110 -15.40 25.05 -11.53
CA LEU A 110 -16.54 24.49 -12.23
C LEU A 110 -17.54 25.60 -12.53
N LEU A 111 -18.01 25.67 -13.77
CA LEU A 111 -18.95 26.67 -14.28
C LEU A 111 -20.27 26.00 -14.63
N ASP A 112 -21.38 26.73 -14.48
CA ASP A 112 -22.68 26.27 -15.01
C ASP A 112 -22.67 26.41 -16.56
N ASP A 113 -23.15 25.38 -17.27
CA ASP A 113 -23.10 25.32 -18.73
C ASP A 113 -23.89 26.48 -19.38
N ASP A 114 -25.01 26.89 -18.77
CA ASP A 114 -25.88 27.95 -19.29
C ASP A 114 -25.23 29.33 -19.16
N GLU A 115 -24.36 29.52 -18.16
CA GLU A 115 -23.66 30.78 -17.95
C GLU A 115 -22.30 30.86 -18.65
N ALA A 116 -21.73 29.71 -19.01
CA ALA A 116 -20.44 29.62 -19.69
C ALA A 116 -20.45 30.25 -21.10
N GLY A 117 -21.60 30.28 -21.77
CA GLY A 117 -21.75 30.81 -23.13
C GLY A 117 -22.27 32.25 -23.24
N GLU A 118 -22.99 32.76 -22.23
CA GLU A 118 -23.65 34.08 -22.30
C GLU A 118 -23.22 35.07 -21.20
N ASN A 119 -22.61 34.62 -20.09
CA ASN A 119 -22.36 35.46 -18.90
C ASN A 119 -20.96 35.30 -18.24
N ILE A 120 -20.00 34.57 -18.82
CA ILE A 120 -18.58 34.75 -18.44
C ILE A 120 -18.13 36.09 -19.01
N ASP A 121 -18.44 37.16 -18.28
CA ASP A 121 -17.90 38.48 -18.56
C ASP A 121 -16.37 38.43 -18.39
N ASP A 122 -15.64 39.28 -19.14
CA ASP A 122 -14.18 39.37 -19.07
C ASP A 122 -13.70 39.54 -17.61
N THR A 123 -14.52 40.19 -16.79
CA THR A 123 -14.37 40.36 -15.34
C THR A 123 -14.17 39.04 -14.56
N PHE A 124 -14.87 37.95 -14.91
CA PHE A 124 -14.73 36.65 -14.22
C PHE A 124 -13.42 35.95 -14.61
N ALA A 125 -13.04 36.03 -15.88
CA ALA A 125 -11.77 35.49 -16.36
C ALA A 125 -10.60 36.22 -15.70
N GLU A 126 -10.62 37.55 -15.68
CA GLU A 126 -9.59 38.38 -15.03
C GLU A 126 -9.44 38.09 -13.53
N SER A 127 -10.56 37.95 -12.80
CA SER A 127 -10.53 37.62 -11.37
C SER A 127 -10.05 36.19 -11.10
N SER A 128 -10.36 35.23 -11.97
CA SER A 128 -9.85 33.86 -11.89
C SER A 128 -8.35 33.79 -12.18
N GLU A 129 -7.86 34.55 -13.16
CA GLU A 129 -6.42 34.69 -13.42
C GLU A 129 -5.71 35.36 -12.24
N GLN A 130 -6.29 36.43 -11.68
CA GLN A 130 -5.75 37.11 -10.51
C GLN A 130 -5.67 36.16 -9.30
N PHE A 131 -6.69 35.34 -9.06
CA PHE A 131 -6.66 34.31 -8.03
C PHE A 131 -5.45 33.39 -8.19
N LEU A 132 -5.26 32.81 -9.38
CA LEU A 132 -4.17 31.89 -9.67
C LEU A 132 -2.80 32.55 -9.53
N HIS A 133 -2.66 33.79 -10.01
CA HIS A 133 -1.44 34.59 -9.86
C HIS A 133 -1.06 34.79 -8.40
N ILE A 134 -2.02 35.11 -7.51
CA ILE A 134 -1.75 35.25 -6.08
C ILE A 134 -1.23 33.92 -5.50
N LEU A 135 -1.81 32.77 -5.88
CA LEU A 135 -1.39 31.46 -5.38
C LEU A 135 0.05 31.11 -5.77
N TRP A 136 0.44 31.38 -7.02
CA TRP A 136 1.82 31.20 -7.47
C TRP A 136 2.78 32.18 -6.80
N ASP A 137 2.37 33.43 -6.63
CA ASP A 137 3.16 34.46 -5.96
C ASP A 137 3.44 34.14 -4.48
N ILE A 138 2.55 33.40 -3.81
CA ILE A 138 2.78 32.88 -2.46
C ILE A 138 3.49 31.52 -2.44
N GLY A 139 3.86 30.99 -3.60
CA GLY A 139 4.73 29.82 -3.75
C GLY A 139 4.02 28.48 -3.60
N LEU A 140 2.71 28.43 -3.82
CA LEU A 140 1.97 27.18 -3.89
C LEU A 140 2.14 26.53 -5.27
N ASP A 141 2.25 25.21 -5.29
CA ASP A 141 2.27 24.40 -6.51
C ASP A 141 0.83 24.03 -6.87
N ILE A 142 0.26 24.71 -7.86
CA ILE A 142 -1.16 24.62 -8.23
C ILE A 142 -1.30 23.90 -9.58
N GLY A 143 -1.97 22.76 -9.56
CA GLY A 143 -2.63 22.21 -10.75
C GLY A 143 -4.05 22.78 -10.82
N HIS A 144 -4.49 23.28 -11.97
CA HIS A 144 -5.86 23.77 -12.11
C HIS A 144 -6.50 23.44 -13.46
N SER A 145 -7.82 23.42 -13.47
CA SER A 145 -8.65 23.40 -14.68
C SER A 145 -9.88 24.27 -14.50
N VAL A 146 -10.34 24.91 -15.57
CA VAL A 146 -11.66 25.57 -15.64
C VAL A 146 -12.51 24.72 -16.57
N ARG A 147 -13.69 24.29 -16.11
CA ARG A 147 -14.57 23.41 -16.88
C ARG A 147 -16.04 23.68 -16.63
N THR A 148 -16.88 23.43 -17.62
CA THR A 148 -18.32 23.25 -17.42
C THR A 148 -18.65 21.81 -17.02
N VAL A 149 -19.93 21.50 -16.72
CA VAL A 149 -20.35 20.13 -16.40
C VAL A 149 -20.22 19.22 -17.63
N ASP A 150 -20.60 19.71 -18.81
CA ASP A 150 -20.46 18.97 -20.06
C ASP A 150 -19.00 18.68 -20.40
N GLU A 151 -18.10 19.66 -20.26
CA GLU A 151 -16.66 19.46 -20.46
C GLU A 151 -16.07 18.47 -19.45
N CYS A 152 -16.57 18.44 -18.21
CA CYS A 152 -16.19 17.43 -17.22
C CYS A 152 -16.62 16.03 -17.69
N LYS A 153 -17.84 15.88 -18.21
CA LYS A 153 -18.36 14.61 -18.73
C LYS A 153 -17.57 14.12 -19.93
N GLU A 154 -17.26 14.99 -20.89
CA GLU A 154 -16.45 14.66 -22.06
C GLU A 154 -15.04 14.23 -21.66
N ALA A 155 -14.39 14.99 -20.78
CA ALA A 155 -13.04 14.68 -20.32
C ALA A 155 -12.99 13.41 -19.45
N ALA A 156 -14.07 13.06 -18.75
CA ALA A 156 -14.19 11.86 -17.92
C ALA A 156 -14.20 10.55 -18.74
N ILE A 157 -14.23 10.60 -20.07
CA ILE A 157 -13.95 9.41 -20.90
C ILE A 157 -12.54 8.88 -20.60
N ASP A 158 -11.59 9.76 -20.25
CA ASP A 158 -10.28 9.34 -19.75
C ASP A 158 -10.36 8.81 -18.30
N LEU A 159 -9.78 7.62 -18.09
CA LEU A 159 -9.78 6.93 -16.80
C LEU A 159 -9.12 7.74 -15.68
N THR A 160 -8.05 8.48 -15.99
CA THR A 160 -7.33 9.31 -15.02
C THR A 160 -8.18 10.49 -14.62
N VAL A 161 -8.84 11.14 -15.59
CA VAL A 161 -9.71 12.30 -15.35
C VAL A 161 -10.93 11.91 -14.51
N VAL A 162 -11.66 10.85 -14.86
CA VAL A 162 -12.84 10.44 -14.05
C VAL A 162 -12.42 10.07 -12.63
N THR A 163 -11.27 9.40 -12.46
CA THR A 163 -10.74 9.07 -11.13
C THR A 163 -10.45 10.32 -10.31
N ASN A 164 -9.90 11.37 -10.94
CA ASN A 164 -9.61 12.64 -10.28
C ASN A 164 -10.90 13.40 -9.91
N LEU A 165 -11.91 13.40 -10.79
CA LEU A 165 -13.21 14.07 -10.57
C LEU A 165 -14.07 13.36 -9.52
N MET A 166 -14.00 12.03 -9.41
CA MET A 166 -14.66 11.26 -8.34
C MET A 166 -14.19 11.70 -6.94
N GLU A 167 -13.01 12.31 -6.84
CA GLU A 167 -12.42 12.78 -5.60
C GLU A 167 -12.70 14.27 -5.33
N ALA A 168 -13.64 14.87 -6.07
CA ALA A 168 -14.02 16.26 -5.96
C ALA A 168 -14.62 16.59 -4.59
N ARG A 169 -14.17 17.72 -4.02
CA ARG A 169 -14.68 18.30 -2.78
C ARG A 169 -14.88 19.81 -2.95
N LEU A 170 -16.07 20.28 -2.62
CA LEU A 170 -16.38 21.72 -2.66
C LEU A 170 -15.53 22.49 -1.63
N LEU A 171 -14.89 23.57 -2.08
CA LEU A 171 -14.26 24.57 -1.20
C LEU A 171 -15.18 25.79 -1.02
N SER A 172 -15.74 26.30 -2.12
CA SER A 172 -16.64 27.46 -2.15
C SER A 172 -17.53 27.44 -3.41
N GLY A 173 -18.71 28.05 -3.36
CA GLY A 173 -19.66 28.16 -4.49
C GLY A 173 -20.87 27.25 -4.37
N SER A 174 -21.52 26.95 -5.51
CA SER A 174 -22.76 26.16 -5.57
C SER A 174 -22.52 24.67 -5.28
N VAL A 175 -23.33 24.12 -4.36
CA VAL A 175 -23.38 22.68 -4.05
C VAL A 175 -24.12 21.93 -5.16
N GLU A 176 -25.18 22.53 -5.71
CA GLU A 176 -26.00 21.99 -6.78
C GLU A 176 -25.16 21.75 -8.03
N LEU A 177 -24.26 22.67 -8.37
CA LEU A 177 -23.37 22.54 -9.52
C LEU A 177 -22.39 21.36 -9.37
N LEU A 178 -21.83 21.16 -8.17
CA LEU A 178 -21.02 19.98 -7.88
C LEU A 178 -21.83 18.68 -8.02
N GLN A 179 -23.07 18.66 -7.53
CA GLN A 179 -23.95 17.50 -7.64
C GLN A 179 -24.33 17.18 -9.10
N LYS A 180 -24.58 18.21 -9.92
CA LYS A 180 -24.79 18.05 -11.37
C LYS A 180 -23.58 17.36 -12.02
N MET A 181 -22.36 17.84 -11.72
CA MET A 181 -21.12 17.24 -12.24
C MET A 181 -20.96 15.78 -11.79
N GLN A 182 -21.17 15.48 -10.51
CA GLN A 182 -21.10 14.11 -9.99
C GLN A 182 -22.11 13.17 -10.65
N ALA A 183 -23.34 13.65 -10.89
CA ALA A 183 -24.36 12.88 -11.60
C ALA A 183 -23.96 12.63 -13.07
N ALA A 184 -23.36 13.61 -13.74
CA ALA A 184 -22.92 13.52 -15.12
C ALA A 184 -21.79 12.48 -15.34
N ILE A 185 -20.95 12.25 -14.33
CA ILE A 185 -19.85 11.26 -14.35
C ILE A 185 -20.17 9.96 -13.59
N SER A 186 -21.43 9.75 -13.21
CA SER A 186 -21.86 8.58 -12.45
C SER A 186 -21.60 7.26 -13.22
N PRO A 187 -21.51 6.11 -12.52
CA PRO A 187 -21.29 4.80 -13.13
C PRO A 187 -22.33 4.41 -14.19
N ASP A 188 -23.55 4.95 -14.11
CA ASP A 188 -24.63 4.70 -15.08
C ASP A 188 -24.45 5.50 -16.38
N GLN A 189 -23.63 6.54 -16.37
CA GLN A 189 -23.40 7.44 -17.52
C GLN A 189 -22.09 7.12 -18.24
N ILE A 190 -21.05 6.83 -17.48
CA ILE A 190 -19.70 6.60 -17.99
C ILE A 190 -19.02 5.58 -17.10
N TRP A 191 -18.02 4.84 -17.59
CA TRP A 191 -17.23 3.89 -16.79
C TRP A 191 -18.08 3.07 -15.79
N PRO A 192 -18.88 2.11 -16.28
CA PRO A 192 -19.55 1.14 -15.43
C PRO A 192 -18.59 0.54 -14.41
N ALA A 193 -19.08 0.19 -13.22
CA ALA A 193 -18.21 -0.13 -12.10
C ALA A 193 -17.27 -1.32 -12.36
N ASP A 194 -17.70 -2.31 -13.15
CA ASP A 194 -16.88 -3.45 -13.57
C ASP A 194 -15.79 -3.05 -14.57
N GLU A 195 -16.14 -2.27 -15.60
CA GLU A 195 -15.19 -1.75 -16.59
C GLU A 195 -14.13 -0.86 -15.92
N TYR A 196 -14.56 0.07 -15.06
CA TYR A 196 -13.67 0.92 -14.28
C TYR A 196 -12.72 0.11 -13.40
N PHE A 197 -13.25 -0.86 -12.67
CA PHE A 197 -12.47 -1.73 -11.79
C PHE A 197 -11.38 -2.49 -12.56
N HIS A 198 -11.74 -3.13 -13.67
CA HIS A 198 -10.77 -3.89 -14.47
C HIS A 198 -9.71 -2.98 -15.11
N ALA A 199 -10.09 -1.78 -15.56
CA ALA A 199 -9.12 -0.80 -16.08
C ALA A 199 -8.14 -0.33 -14.99
N LYS A 200 -8.62 -0.03 -13.78
CA LYS A 200 -7.75 0.33 -12.64
C LYS A 200 -6.89 -0.84 -12.17
N LEU A 201 -7.39 -2.07 -12.23
CA LEU A 201 -6.62 -3.27 -11.90
C LEU A 201 -5.44 -3.45 -12.86
N GLN A 202 -5.65 -3.22 -14.17
CA GLN A 202 -4.56 -3.23 -15.16
C GLN A 202 -3.54 -2.12 -14.92
N GLU A 203 -3.98 -0.90 -14.60
CA GLU A 203 -3.08 0.22 -14.22
C GLU A 203 -2.22 -0.17 -13.00
N GLN A 204 -2.81 -0.79 -11.98
CA GLN A 204 -2.08 -1.27 -10.82
C GLN A 204 -1.06 -2.34 -11.19
N GLN A 205 -1.43 -3.35 -11.99
CA GLN A 205 -0.51 -4.39 -12.43
C GLN A 205 0.67 -3.82 -13.22
N ALA A 206 0.41 -2.89 -14.15
CA ALA A 206 1.46 -2.22 -14.92
C ALA A 206 2.38 -1.38 -14.02
N ARG A 207 1.82 -0.64 -13.05
CA ARG A 207 2.58 0.09 -12.03
C ARG A 207 3.42 -0.86 -11.20
N HIS A 208 2.84 -1.95 -10.71
CA HIS A 208 3.56 -2.97 -9.94
C HIS A 208 4.70 -3.56 -10.75
N ILE A 209 4.57 -3.79 -12.05
CA ILE A 209 5.71 -4.24 -12.89
C ILE A 209 6.80 -3.15 -12.95
N ARG A 210 6.42 -1.90 -13.24
CA ARG A 210 7.36 -0.76 -13.33
C ARG A 210 8.12 -0.52 -12.03
N PHE A 211 7.46 -0.67 -10.89
CA PHE A 211 8.03 -0.45 -9.56
C PHE A 211 8.51 -1.73 -8.88
N GLY A 212 8.21 -2.91 -9.43
CA GLY A 212 8.19 -4.19 -8.70
C GLY A 212 9.06 -5.30 -9.28
N GLU A 213 10.21 -4.97 -9.87
CA GLU A 213 11.33 -5.92 -9.75
C GLU A 213 11.80 -6.10 -8.29
N THR A 214 11.25 -5.33 -7.34
CA THR A 214 10.76 -5.79 -6.01
C THR A 214 10.28 -4.60 -5.17
N ALA A 215 9.18 -4.75 -4.42
CA ALA A 215 8.77 -3.80 -3.38
C ALA A 215 9.82 -3.61 -2.26
N TYR A 216 10.84 -4.47 -2.26
CA TYR A 216 11.89 -4.56 -1.26
C TYR A 216 13.19 -3.88 -1.68
N LYS A 217 13.17 -3.02 -2.70
CA LYS A 217 14.31 -2.15 -3.05
C LYS A 217 14.75 -1.38 -1.82
N LEU A 218 16.07 -1.21 -1.69
CA LEU A 218 16.72 -0.48 -0.59
C LEU A 218 16.19 0.95 -0.43
N GLU A 219 15.74 1.57 -1.51
CA GLU A 219 15.18 2.92 -1.54
C GLU A 219 13.77 2.89 -2.15
N PRO A 220 12.76 2.40 -1.40
CA PRO A 220 11.44 2.15 -1.95
C PRO A 220 10.65 3.45 -2.15
N ASN A 221 9.68 3.43 -3.07
CA ASN A 221 8.74 4.53 -3.24
C ASN A 221 7.48 4.27 -2.40
N ILE A 222 7.23 5.10 -1.40
CA ILE A 222 6.13 4.87 -0.44
C ILE A 222 4.74 5.02 -1.06
N LYS A 223 4.64 5.70 -2.20
CA LYS A 223 3.39 5.96 -2.91
C LYS A 223 3.13 4.89 -3.97
N GLU A 224 4.10 4.65 -4.85
CA GLU A 224 3.90 3.90 -6.08
C GLU A 224 4.35 2.42 -6.01
N SER A 225 5.22 2.05 -5.06
CA SER A 225 5.63 0.64 -4.90
C SER A 225 4.45 -0.25 -4.45
N PRO A 226 4.49 -1.57 -4.72
CA PRO A 226 3.47 -2.49 -4.22
C PRO A 226 3.34 -2.44 -2.70
N GLY A 227 2.12 -2.42 -2.20
CA GLY A 227 1.81 -2.18 -0.78
C GLY A 227 1.96 -0.70 -0.35
N GLY A 228 2.14 0.22 -1.28
CA GLY A 228 2.23 1.66 -1.05
C GLY A 228 0.87 2.37 -1.02
N LEU A 229 0.90 3.71 -0.87
CA LEU A 229 -0.33 4.52 -0.76
C LEU A 229 -1.26 4.39 -1.97
N ARG A 230 -0.72 4.15 -3.18
CA ARG A 230 -1.53 4.00 -4.39
C ARG A 230 -2.35 2.71 -4.41
N ASP A 231 -1.89 1.64 -3.76
CA ASP A 231 -2.70 0.42 -3.59
C ASP A 231 -3.90 0.71 -2.67
N LEU A 232 -3.69 1.50 -1.61
CA LEU A 232 -4.79 1.98 -0.77
C LEU A 232 -5.78 2.87 -1.54
N HIS A 233 -5.27 3.73 -2.42
CA HIS A 233 -6.12 4.55 -3.28
C HIS A 233 -6.93 3.70 -4.26
N MET A 234 -6.36 2.62 -4.82
CA MET A 234 -7.11 1.67 -5.64
C MET A 234 -8.33 1.15 -4.87
N ILE A 235 -8.14 0.63 -3.66
CA ILE A 235 -9.24 0.16 -2.80
C ILE A 235 -10.31 1.25 -2.66
N ALA A 236 -9.90 2.48 -2.34
CA ALA A 236 -10.82 3.60 -2.17
C ALA A 236 -11.58 3.93 -3.47
N TRP A 237 -10.92 3.92 -4.63
CA TRP A 237 -11.54 4.19 -5.92
C TRP A 237 -12.55 3.13 -6.34
N ALA A 238 -12.19 1.86 -6.19
CA ALA A 238 -13.11 0.75 -6.46
C ALA A 238 -14.36 0.86 -5.57
N THR A 239 -14.15 1.20 -4.29
CA THR A 239 -15.22 1.42 -3.31
C THR A 239 -16.13 2.58 -3.68
N MET A 240 -15.57 3.75 -3.99
CA MET A 240 -16.32 4.92 -4.43
C MET A 240 -17.11 4.62 -5.70
N ARG A 241 -16.50 3.96 -6.69
CA ARG A 241 -17.18 3.68 -7.96
C ARG A 241 -18.31 2.66 -7.79
N TYR A 242 -18.09 1.62 -7.01
CA TYR A 242 -19.03 0.52 -6.89
C TYR A 242 -20.19 0.82 -5.93
N PHE A 243 -19.91 1.45 -4.79
CA PHE A 243 -20.91 1.70 -3.73
C PHE A 243 -21.39 3.14 -3.65
N ASN A 244 -20.81 4.07 -4.42
CA ASN A 244 -20.95 5.51 -4.19
C ASN A 244 -20.58 5.91 -2.74
N ALA A 245 -19.65 5.15 -2.15
CA ALA A 245 -19.25 5.30 -0.76
C ALA A 245 -18.30 6.49 -0.57
N THR A 246 -18.40 7.15 0.58
CA THR A 246 -17.60 8.35 0.89
C THR A 246 -16.36 8.05 1.72
N SER A 247 -16.23 6.83 2.22
CA SER A 247 -15.16 6.42 3.12
C SER A 247 -14.81 4.94 3.00
N LEU A 248 -13.57 4.59 3.36
CA LEU A 248 -13.15 3.19 3.50
C LEU A 248 -13.86 2.45 4.64
N GLU A 249 -14.45 3.17 5.59
CA GLU A 249 -15.18 2.57 6.72
C GLU A 249 -16.48 1.90 6.25
N GLU A 250 -17.10 2.42 5.19
CA GLU A 250 -18.32 1.86 4.60
C GLU A 250 -18.09 0.44 4.03
N LEU A 251 -16.85 0.06 3.69
CA LEU A 251 -16.51 -1.32 3.33
C LEU A 251 -16.78 -2.32 4.45
N VAL A 252 -16.80 -1.87 5.71
CA VAL A 252 -17.19 -2.72 6.84
C VAL A 252 -18.68 -2.99 6.82
N GLN A 253 -19.48 -1.98 6.45
CA GLN A 253 -20.94 -2.09 6.35
C GLN A 253 -21.36 -2.98 5.18
N HIS A 254 -20.59 -2.96 4.09
CA HIS A 254 -20.79 -3.84 2.93
C HIS A 254 -20.16 -5.23 3.08
N GLU A 255 -19.59 -5.58 4.24
CA GLU A 255 -18.95 -6.88 4.52
C GLU A 255 -17.71 -7.20 3.66
N PHE A 256 -17.17 -6.21 2.95
CA PHE A 256 -15.90 -6.32 2.22
C PHE A 256 -14.70 -6.37 3.17
N LEU A 257 -14.80 -5.66 4.29
CA LEU A 257 -13.81 -5.62 5.36
C LEU A 257 -14.40 -6.05 6.70
N THR A 258 -13.63 -6.78 7.48
CA THR A 258 -13.86 -6.87 8.91
C THR A 258 -13.38 -5.59 9.61
N GLY A 259 -13.93 -5.28 10.79
CA GLY A 259 -13.45 -4.15 11.59
C GLY A 259 -11.95 -4.24 11.93
N GLY A 260 -11.42 -5.46 12.11
CA GLY A 260 -9.98 -5.67 12.33
C GLY A 260 -9.13 -5.33 11.11
N GLU A 261 -9.55 -5.74 9.91
CA GLU A 261 -8.85 -5.41 8.66
C GLU A 261 -8.89 -3.90 8.37
N TYR A 262 -10.04 -3.24 8.62
CA TYR A 262 -10.14 -1.78 8.52
C TYR A 262 -9.13 -1.08 9.45
N GLN A 263 -9.05 -1.47 10.72
CA GLN A 263 -8.07 -0.91 11.66
C GLN A 263 -6.62 -1.15 11.20
N THR A 264 -6.36 -2.30 10.58
CA THR A 264 -5.06 -2.57 9.96
C THR A 264 -4.77 -1.63 8.79
N LEU A 265 -5.71 -1.43 7.85
CA LEU A 265 -5.53 -0.48 6.74
C LEU A 265 -5.24 0.94 7.26
N ILE A 266 -6.00 1.40 8.25
CA ILE A 266 -5.81 2.73 8.85
C ILE A 266 -4.45 2.84 9.54
N ARG A 267 -4.02 1.80 10.27
CA ARG A 267 -2.69 1.75 10.89
C ARG A 267 -1.58 1.83 9.84
N CYS A 268 -1.68 1.03 8.77
CA CYS A 268 -0.71 1.01 7.68
C CYS A 268 -0.64 2.38 6.97
N ARG A 269 -1.80 2.95 6.63
CA ARG A 269 -1.93 4.29 6.04
C ARG A 269 -1.25 5.35 6.92
N ASN A 270 -1.58 5.39 8.21
CA ASN A 270 -1.05 6.40 9.11
C ASN A 270 0.47 6.33 9.25
N PHE A 271 1.04 5.12 9.19
CA PHE A 271 2.49 4.92 9.21
C PHE A 271 3.14 5.40 7.90
N LEU A 272 2.57 5.05 6.74
CA LEU A 272 3.06 5.52 5.44
C LEU A 272 2.95 7.05 5.31
N TRP A 273 1.85 7.65 5.79
CA TRP A 273 1.70 9.10 5.89
C TRP A 273 2.76 9.73 6.80
N ARG A 274 3.11 9.08 7.92
CA ARG A 274 4.17 9.59 8.81
C ARG A 274 5.49 9.70 8.07
N ILE A 275 5.86 8.65 7.33
CA ILE A 275 7.08 8.62 6.52
C ILE A 275 7.02 9.70 5.44
N ARG A 276 5.91 9.80 4.70
CA ARG A 276 5.73 10.78 3.63
C ARG A 276 5.84 12.22 4.12
N ASN A 277 5.15 12.54 5.21
CA ASN A 277 5.26 13.85 5.86
C ASN A 277 6.70 14.13 6.29
N GLY A 278 7.36 13.16 6.93
CA GLY A 278 8.77 13.28 7.31
C GLY A 278 9.69 13.57 6.12
N LEU A 279 9.53 12.87 4.99
CA LEU A 279 10.27 13.15 3.75
C LEU A 279 10.03 14.57 3.24
N HIS A 280 8.78 15.02 3.24
CA HIS A 280 8.44 16.37 2.81
C HIS A 280 9.04 17.41 3.75
N PHE A 281 8.94 17.25 5.07
CA PHE A 281 9.55 18.17 6.03
C PHE A 281 11.08 18.21 5.91
N LEU A 282 11.71 17.04 5.75
CA LEU A 282 13.16 16.91 5.62
C LEU A 282 13.71 17.55 4.35
N THR A 283 13.03 17.36 3.21
CA THR A 283 13.56 17.78 1.91
C THR A 283 13.09 19.16 1.46
N GLY A 284 12.06 19.72 2.10
CA GLY A 284 11.46 20.98 1.67
C GLY A 284 10.54 20.86 0.44
N ARG A 285 10.54 19.71 -0.24
CA ARG A 285 9.88 19.48 -1.54
C ARG A 285 9.11 18.16 -1.58
N ARG A 286 8.43 17.90 -2.69
CA ARG A 286 7.84 16.58 -2.96
C ARG A 286 8.95 15.53 -3.08
N GLU A 287 8.89 14.51 -2.23
CA GLU A 287 9.76 13.34 -2.29
C GLU A 287 9.00 12.13 -1.74
N ASP A 288 8.81 11.14 -2.61
CA ASP A 288 8.08 9.91 -2.27
C ASP A 288 9.05 8.71 -2.14
N ARG A 289 10.36 8.89 -2.38
CA ARG A 289 11.37 7.84 -2.23
C ARG A 289 12.06 7.92 -0.88
N LEU A 290 12.12 6.79 -0.20
CA LEU A 290 12.79 6.65 1.08
C LEU A 290 14.28 6.34 0.85
N LEU A 291 15.03 7.36 0.42
CA LEU A 291 16.48 7.25 0.16
C LEU A 291 17.27 6.91 1.42
N PHE A 292 18.44 6.29 1.28
CA PHE A 292 19.28 5.85 2.41
C PHE A 292 19.57 6.95 3.44
N GLU A 293 19.89 8.15 2.96
CA GLU A 293 20.17 9.30 3.84
C GLU A 293 18.92 9.70 4.66
N HIS A 294 17.75 9.69 4.02
CA HIS A 294 16.48 10.01 4.67
C HIS A 294 16.08 8.94 5.69
N GLN A 295 16.33 7.67 5.39
CA GLN A 295 16.01 6.57 6.30
C GLN A 295 16.63 6.76 7.69
N ARG A 296 17.90 7.18 7.74
CA ARG A 296 18.63 7.39 9.00
C ARG A 296 18.08 8.56 9.81
N VAL A 297 17.80 9.68 9.13
CA VAL A 297 17.25 10.88 9.75
C VAL A 297 15.86 10.57 10.32
N LEU A 298 14.99 9.98 9.51
CA LEU A 298 13.62 9.63 9.91
C LEU A 298 13.58 8.56 11.01
N ALA A 299 14.51 7.60 11.00
CA ALA A 299 14.59 6.61 12.07
C ALA A 299 14.86 7.29 13.42
N THR A 300 15.77 8.25 13.45
CA THR A 300 16.09 9.03 14.65
C THR A 300 14.91 9.91 15.06
N GLU A 301 14.32 10.65 14.11
CA GLU A 301 13.16 11.52 14.36
C GLU A 301 11.94 10.74 14.88
N PHE A 302 11.75 9.50 14.43
CA PHE A 302 10.65 8.65 14.88
C PHE A 302 10.95 7.90 16.19
N GLY A 303 12.10 8.18 16.81
CA GLY A 303 12.48 7.65 18.13
C GLY A 303 13.05 6.24 18.11
N TYR A 304 13.46 5.72 16.95
CA TYR A 304 14.22 4.48 16.89
C TYR A 304 15.64 4.70 17.43
N THR A 305 16.16 3.72 18.14
CA THR A 305 17.50 3.76 18.76
C THR A 305 18.28 2.51 18.40
N ASP A 306 19.59 2.67 18.21
CA ASP A 306 20.47 1.54 17.91
C ASP A 306 20.48 0.53 19.04
N LYS A 307 20.38 -0.75 18.67
CA LYS A 307 20.50 -1.89 19.58
C LYS A 307 21.59 -2.82 19.06
N LEU A 308 22.16 -3.62 19.95
CA LEU A 308 23.19 -4.59 19.58
C LEU A 308 22.65 -5.54 18.48
N GLY A 309 23.23 -5.43 17.27
CA GLY A 309 22.85 -6.23 16.11
C GLY A 309 21.54 -5.84 15.41
N ASN A 310 20.99 -4.66 15.69
CA ASN A 310 19.77 -4.15 15.05
C ASN A 310 19.76 -2.61 15.07
N LEU A 311 20.16 -1.98 13.96
CA LEU A 311 20.29 -0.52 13.87
C LEU A 311 18.91 0.16 13.91
N ALA A 312 18.85 1.42 14.34
CA ALA A 312 17.62 2.23 14.36
C ALA A 312 16.97 2.27 12.97
N VAL A 313 17.81 2.44 11.93
CA VAL A 313 17.37 2.47 10.54
C VAL A 313 16.82 1.12 10.06
N GLU A 314 17.45 0.02 10.44
CA GLU A 314 16.96 -1.33 10.12
C GLU A 314 15.64 -1.64 10.83
N GLN A 315 15.44 -1.11 12.05
CA GLN A 315 14.16 -1.19 12.76
C GLN A 315 13.04 -0.43 12.02
N LEU A 316 13.31 0.80 11.57
CA LEU A 316 12.37 1.59 10.77
C LEU A 316 12.01 0.85 9.47
N MET A 317 13.03 0.41 8.73
CA MET A 317 12.84 -0.27 7.44
C MET A 317 12.12 -1.61 7.61
N LYS A 318 12.39 -2.33 8.70
CA LYS A 318 11.65 -3.55 9.03
C LYS A 318 10.18 -3.29 9.34
N HIS A 319 9.87 -2.19 10.02
CA HIS A 319 8.48 -1.77 10.20
C HIS A 319 7.84 -1.44 8.84
N TYR A 320 8.52 -0.65 8.00
CA TYR A 320 8.07 -0.32 6.65
C TYR A 320 7.75 -1.55 5.79
N TYR A 321 8.69 -2.50 5.66
CA TYR A 321 8.47 -3.68 4.83
C TYR A 321 7.33 -4.58 5.34
N ARG A 322 7.13 -4.63 6.65
CA ARG A 322 5.97 -5.34 7.24
C ARG A 322 4.67 -4.60 6.96
N THR A 323 4.67 -3.27 7.05
CA THR A 323 3.50 -2.44 6.75
C THR A 323 3.07 -2.60 5.29
N VAL A 324 3.98 -2.49 4.32
CA VAL A 324 3.62 -2.61 2.90
C VAL A 324 3.21 -4.04 2.55
N LYS A 325 3.79 -5.05 3.19
CA LYS A 325 3.38 -6.45 3.01
C LYS A 325 1.96 -6.69 3.52
N GLU A 326 1.64 -6.16 4.70
CA GLU A 326 0.30 -6.26 5.28
C GLU A 326 -0.74 -5.49 4.45
N LEU A 327 -0.40 -4.29 3.96
CA LEU A 327 -1.27 -3.53 3.08
C LEU A 327 -1.46 -4.21 1.71
N GLY A 328 -0.39 -4.78 1.14
CA GLY A 328 -0.45 -5.54 -0.10
C GLY A 328 -1.36 -6.76 0.01
N LEU A 329 -1.27 -7.51 1.12
CA LEU A 329 -2.17 -8.64 1.38
C LEU A 329 -3.64 -8.21 1.40
N LEU A 330 -3.97 -7.13 2.12
CA LEU A 330 -5.35 -6.65 2.18
C LEU A 330 -5.84 -6.11 0.84
N ASN A 331 -4.97 -5.46 0.07
CA ASN A 331 -5.27 -5.04 -1.29
C ASN A 331 -5.61 -6.24 -2.17
N ASP A 332 -4.79 -7.30 -2.16
CA ASP A 332 -5.03 -8.51 -2.96
C ASP A 332 -6.36 -9.19 -2.57
N ILE A 333 -6.64 -9.34 -1.27
CA ILE A 333 -7.91 -9.90 -0.77
C ILE A 333 -9.11 -9.09 -1.25
N LEU A 334 -9.03 -7.76 -1.11
CA LEU A 334 -10.15 -6.87 -1.47
C LEU A 334 -10.39 -6.83 -2.97
N LEU A 335 -9.35 -6.73 -3.78
CA LEU A 335 -9.48 -6.69 -5.23
C LEU A 335 -10.02 -8.02 -5.76
N GLN A 336 -9.56 -9.15 -5.22
CA GLN A 336 -10.15 -10.45 -5.56
C GLN A 336 -11.62 -10.52 -5.15
N HIS A 337 -11.99 -9.96 -3.98
CA HIS A 337 -13.39 -9.94 -3.56
C HIS A 337 -14.27 -9.05 -4.47
N PHE A 338 -13.79 -7.88 -4.89
CA PHE A 338 -14.46 -7.06 -5.91
C PHE A 338 -14.63 -7.87 -7.21
N GLU A 339 -13.57 -8.49 -7.71
CA GLU A 339 -13.61 -9.32 -8.91
C GLU A 339 -14.64 -10.44 -8.80
N GLU A 340 -14.71 -11.13 -7.65
CA GLU A 340 -15.72 -12.15 -7.39
C GLU A 340 -17.14 -11.61 -7.42
N VAL A 341 -17.40 -10.43 -6.84
CA VAL A 341 -18.73 -9.82 -6.86
C VAL A 341 -19.17 -9.50 -8.30
N PHE A 342 -18.23 -9.08 -9.17
CA PHE A 342 -18.50 -8.89 -10.59
C PHE A 342 -18.65 -10.22 -11.36
N LEU A 343 -17.92 -11.27 -10.99
CA LEU A 343 -17.94 -12.59 -11.64
C LEU A 343 -19.14 -13.47 -11.24
N VAL A 344 -19.62 -13.39 -10.00
CA VAL A 344 -20.78 -14.15 -9.49
C VAL A 344 -22.04 -13.82 -10.29
N GLN A 345 -22.08 -12.68 -10.96
CA GLN A 345 -23.14 -12.33 -11.91
C GLN A 345 -23.13 -13.18 -13.19
N LYS A 346 -22.07 -13.99 -13.44
CA LYS A 346 -21.83 -14.68 -14.71
C LYS A 346 -21.73 -16.21 -14.60
N ASP A 347 -21.04 -16.79 -13.60
CA ASP A 347 -20.90 -18.26 -13.45
C ASP A 347 -20.44 -18.69 -12.04
N ASN A 348 -20.95 -19.83 -11.54
CA ASN A 348 -20.51 -20.47 -10.29
C ASN A 348 -20.12 -21.94 -10.52
N THR A 349 -18.95 -22.16 -11.11
CA THR A 349 -18.37 -23.51 -11.22
C THR A 349 -17.71 -23.90 -9.91
N SER A 350 -18.21 -24.96 -9.26
CA SER A 350 -17.64 -25.52 -8.04
C SER A 350 -17.26 -26.98 -8.26
N VAL A 351 -16.00 -27.32 -8.04
CA VAL A 351 -15.48 -28.69 -8.13
C VAL A 351 -14.91 -29.08 -6.77
N GLU A 352 -15.34 -30.21 -6.23
CA GLU A 352 -14.79 -30.72 -4.95
C GLU A 352 -13.33 -31.17 -5.16
N ILE A 353 -12.42 -30.69 -4.30
CA ILE A 353 -11.02 -31.16 -4.26
C ILE A 353 -10.90 -32.26 -3.20
N ASN A 354 -11.37 -31.98 -1.99
CA ASN A 354 -11.46 -32.92 -0.88
C ASN A 354 -12.46 -32.43 0.18
N ARG A 355 -12.57 -33.13 1.30
CA ARG A 355 -13.50 -32.80 2.42
C ARG A 355 -13.27 -31.43 3.08
N ARG A 356 -12.20 -30.71 2.75
CA ARG A 356 -11.82 -29.41 3.32
C ARG A 356 -11.82 -28.29 2.29
N PHE A 357 -11.63 -28.60 1.01
CA PHE A 357 -11.45 -27.62 -0.05
C PHE A 357 -12.25 -27.93 -1.32
N ASN A 358 -12.71 -26.87 -1.97
CA ASN A 358 -13.31 -26.85 -3.29
C ASN A 358 -12.48 -25.95 -4.23
N ALA A 359 -12.61 -26.13 -5.53
CA ALA A 359 -12.21 -25.17 -6.54
C ALA A 359 -13.44 -24.39 -7.01
N ILE A 360 -13.50 -23.10 -6.71
CA ILE A 360 -14.57 -22.19 -7.13
C ILE A 360 -14.01 -21.23 -8.18
N ASN A 361 -14.51 -21.30 -9.41
CA ASN A 361 -14.06 -20.48 -10.54
C ASN A 361 -12.53 -20.50 -10.76
N GLY A 362 -11.91 -21.65 -10.45
CA GLY A 362 -10.47 -21.89 -10.55
C GLY A 362 -9.64 -21.45 -9.33
N TYR A 363 -10.26 -21.06 -8.22
CA TYR A 363 -9.58 -20.70 -6.96
C TYR A 363 -9.86 -21.73 -5.86
N VAL A 364 -8.84 -22.07 -5.06
CA VAL A 364 -9.00 -22.92 -3.86
C VAL A 364 -9.83 -22.16 -2.83
N ASP A 365 -10.93 -22.74 -2.39
CA ASP A 365 -11.75 -22.24 -1.28
C ASP A 365 -12.01 -23.33 -0.24
N VAL A 366 -12.17 -22.95 1.01
CA VAL A 366 -12.59 -23.87 2.08
C VAL A 366 -14.04 -24.29 1.89
N VAL A 367 -14.39 -25.51 2.28
CA VAL A 367 -15.79 -25.96 2.26
C VAL A 367 -16.68 -25.20 3.25
N ASP A 368 -16.10 -24.69 4.34
CA ASP A 368 -16.74 -23.79 5.30
C ASP A 368 -15.71 -23.00 6.12
N ASN A 369 -16.18 -21.96 6.83
CA ASN A 369 -15.32 -20.99 7.52
C ASN A 369 -14.55 -21.55 8.74
N ASP A 370 -14.86 -22.77 9.19
CA ASP A 370 -14.32 -23.33 10.43
C ASP A 370 -13.35 -24.52 10.17
N VAL A 371 -13.04 -24.79 8.89
CA VAL A 371 -12.08 -25.82 8.46
C VAL A 371 -10.75 -25.74 9.21
N PHE A 372 -10.14 -24.55 9.34
CA PHE A 372 -8.84 -24.41 10.00
C PHE A 372 -8.90 -24.62 11.52
N ASN A 373 -10.00 -24.27 12.19
CA ASN A 373 -10.15 -24.53 13.61
C ASN A 373 -10.30 -26.03 13.89
N ARG A 374 -11.09 -26.73 13.06
CA ARG A 374 -11.28 -28.18 13.20
C ARG A 374 -10.06 -28.97 12.77
N GLN A 375 -9.37 -28.52 11.73
CA GLN A 375 -8.24 -29.23 11.12
C GLN A 375 -7.08 -28.26 10.84
N PRO A 376 -6.32 -27.82 11.87
CA PRO A 376 -5.27 -26.82 11.70
C PRO A 376 -4.25 -27.15 10.61
N PHE A 377 -3.86 -28.42 10.43
CA PHE A 377 -2.90 -28.82 9.40
C PHE A 377 -3.28 -28.38 7.98
N ALA A 378 -4.57 -28.12 7.73
CA ALA A 378 -5.08 -27.57 6.48
C ALA A 378 -4.45 -26.22 6.10
N LEU A 379 -3.93 -25.46 7.09
CA LEU A 379 -3.14 -24.25 6.89
C LEU A 379 -1.86 -24.48 6.06
N LEU A 380 -1.30 -25.69 6.05
CA LEU A 380 -0.21 -26.08 5.15
C LEU A 380 -0.74 -26.80 3.90
N GLU A 381 -1.78 -27.63 4.07
CA GLU A 381 -2.35 -28.42 2.98
C GLU A 381 -2.86 -27.56 1.82
N VAL A 382 -3.44 -26.39 2.10
CA VAL A 382 -3.93 -25.48 1.04
C VAL A 382 -2.83 -25.12 0.03
N PHE A 383 -1.59 -24.99 0.47
CA PHE A 383 -0.44 -24.71 -0.41
C PHE A 383 0.03 -25.95 -1.14
N TYR A 384 -0.08 -27.13 -0.53
CA TYR A 384 0.16 -28.40 -1.20
C TYR A 384 -0.85 -28.59 -2.34
N ILE A 385 -2.15 -28.36 -2.09
CA ILE A 385 -3.20 -28.41 -3.10
C ILE A 385 -2.89 -27.45 -4.24
N LEU A 386 -2.55 -26.19 -3.94
CA LEU A 386 -2.20 -25.23 -4.97
C LEU A 386 -0.97 -25.65 -5.79
N GLN A 387 -0.04 -26.41 -5.21
CA GLN A 387 1.13 -26.95 -5.92
C GLN A 387 0.77 -28.16 -6.79
N ASP A 388 -0.14 -29.01 -6.32
CA ASP A 388 -0.53 -30.29 -6.95
C ASP A 388 -1.53 -30.11 -8.09
N PHE A 389 -2.33 -29.04 -8.05
CA PHE A 389 -3.32 -28.69 -9.06
C PHE A 389 -2.90 -27.42 -9.84
N PRO A 390 -2.05 -27.52 -10.87
CA PRO A 390 -1.45 -26.38 -11.56
C PRO A 390 -2.45 -25.51 -12.36
N ASP A 391 -3.65 -26.03 -12.64
CA ASP A 391 -4.72 -25.28 -13.32
C ASP A 391 -5.42 -24.27 -12.39
N LEU A 392 -5.21 -24.38 -11.08
CA LEU A 392 -5.75 -23.44 -10.11
C LEU A 392 -5.01 -22.10 -10.20
N LYS A 393 -5.79 -21.03 -10.27
CA LYS A 393 -5.31 -19.64 -10.39
C LYS A 393 -4.73 -19.12 -9.07
N GLY A 394 -5.19 -19.65 -7.93
CA GLY A 394 -4.78 -19.17 -6.63
C GLY A 394 -5.68 -19.68 -5.50
N ILE A 395 -5.60 -18.98 -4.36
CA ILE A 395 -6.48 -19.17 -3.20
C ILE A 395 -7.52 -18.05 -3.21
N ARG A 396 -8.76 -18.36 -2.87
CA ARG A 396 -9.88 -17.42 -2.84
C ARG A 396 -9.76 -16.43 -1.67
N ALA A 397 -10.33 -15.23 -1.80
CA ALA A 397 -10.19 -14.14 -0.84
C ALA A 397 -10.64 -14.53 0.57
N ASN A 398 -11.79 -15.20 0.68
CA ASN A 398 -12.32 -15.70 1.95
C ASN A 398 -11.35 -16.69 2.62
N THR A 399 -10.80 -17.63 1.86
CA THR A 399 -9.81 -18.59 2.40
C THR A 399 -8.53 -17.90 2.85
N ILE A 400 -8.01 -16.91 2.11
CA ILE A 400 -6.84 -16.14 2.53
C ILE A 400 -7.12 -15.39 3.85
N ARG A 401 -8.28 -14.76 3.97
CA ARG A 401 -8.73 -14.09 5.21
C ARG A 401 -8.78 -15.05 6.39
N LEU A 402 -9.34 -16.24 6.20
CA LEU A 402 -9.39 -17.28 7.22
C LEU A 402 -7.99 -17.79 7.61
N ILE A 403 -7.09 -17.98 6.66
CA ILE A 403 -5.67 -18.32 6.93
C ILE A 403 -5.05 -17.26 7.85
N HIS A 404 -5.19 -15.98 7.49
CA HIS A 404 -4.61 -14.87 8.25
C HIS A 404 -5.18 -14.80 9.69
N ASN A 405 -6.49 -14.95 9.84
CA ASN A 405 -7.17 -14.88 11.14
C ASN A 405 -6.88 -16.07 12.05
N THR A 406 -6.39 -17.18 11.49
CA THR A 406 -6.09 -18.42 12.24
C THR A 406 -4.61 -18.74 12.34
N LEU A 407 -3.72 -17.79 11.99
CA LEU A 407 -2.26 -17.96 12.15
C LEU A 407 -1.83 -18.29 13.59
N ASN A 408 -2.62 -17.89 14.58
CA ASN A 408 -2.41 -18.23 15.99
C ASN A 408 -2.54 -19.73 16.29
N LEU A 409 -3.22 -20.51 15.43
CA LEU A 409 -3.30 -21.98 15.52
C LEU A 409 -1.96 -22.67 15.19
N ILE A 410 -0.99 -21.95 14.61
CA ILE A 410 0.36 -22.47 14.34
C ILE A 410 1.21 -22.39 15.62
N THR A 411 0.85 -23.24 16.58
CA THR A 411 1.49 -23.36 17.91
C THR A 411 2.75 -24.22 17.87
N PRO A 412 3.52 -24.36 18.99
CA PRO A 412 4.59 -25.34 19.07
C PRO A 412 4.12 -26.78 18.79
N GLU A 413 2.91 -27.15 19.23
CA GLU A 413 2.31 -28.47 19.03
C GLU A 413 2.03 -28.71 17.54
N PHE A 414 1.46 -27.71 16.85
CA PHE A 414 1.30 -27.73 15.39
C PHE A 414 2.60 -28.06 14.67
N ARG A 415 3.72 -27.42 15.08
CA ARG A 415 5.04 -27.61 14.46
C ARG A 415 5.68 -28.97 14.80
N GLN A 416 5.15 -29.70 15.79
CA GLN A 416 5.58 -31.05 16.15
C GLN A 416 4.70 -32.14 15.50
N ASP A 417 3.50 -31.78 15.04
CA ASP A 417 2.60 -32.70 14.34
C ASP A 417 3.26 -33.32 13.11
N ILE A 418 3.20 -34.65 12.99
CA ILE A 418 3.81 -35.39 11.88
C ILE A 418 3.18 -35.08 10.53
N ALA A 419 1.88 -34.81 10.47
CA ALA A 419 1.19 -34.42 9.24
C ALA A 419 1.70 -33.06 8.76
N CYS A 420 1.83 -32.08 9.66
CA CYS A 420 2.35 -30.75 9.33
C CYS A 420 3.80 -30.79 8.85
N ARG A 421 4.66 -31.53 9.55
CA ARG A 421 6.08 -31.71 9.18
C ARG A 421 6.25 -32.41 7.85
N SER A 422 5.47 -33.47 7.62
CA SER A 422 5.48 -34.23 6.37
C SER A 422 5.01 -33.37 5.20
N LEU A 423 3.87 -32.66 5.35
CA LEU A 423 3.35 -31.75 4.34
C LEU A 423 4.40 -30.69 3.95
N PHE A 424 5.01 -30.04 4.94
CA PHE A 424 6.01 -29.00 4.68
C PHE A 424 7.20 -29.53 3.87
N ILE A 425 7.76 -30.70 4.22
CA ILE A 425 8.87 -31.29 3.46
C ILE A 425 8.43 -31.74 2.07
N THR A 426 7.20 -32.24 1.91
CA THR A 426 6.65 -32.63 0.61
C THR A 426 6.63 -31.47 -0.37
N LEU A 427 6.38 -30.23 0.10
CA LEU A 427 6.43 -29.03 -0.76
C LEU A 427 7.78 -28.89 -1.50
N PHE A 428 8.90 -29.26 -0.84
CA PHE A 428 10.24 -29.20 -1.42
C PHE A 428 10.58 -30.38 -2.32
N ARG A 429 9.89 -31.52 -2.14
CA ARG A 429 10.04 -32.72 -2.97
C ARG A 429 9.22 -32.64 -4.26
N ASN A 430 8.10 -31.90 -4.22
CA ASN A 430 7.26 -31.68 -5.38
C ASN A 430 7.97 -30.78 -6.40
N GLY A 431 8.14 -31.32 -7.61
CA GLY A 431 9.05 -30.81 -8.63
C GLY A 431 8.57 -29.57 -9.39
N THR A 432 7.39 -29.02 -9.12
CA THR A 432 6.82 -27.82 -9.76
C THR A 432 6.24 -26.87 -8.70
N GLY A 433 6.06 -25.58 -9.02
CA GLY A 433 5.35 -24.64 -8.14
C GLY A 433 6.03 -24.18 -6.83
N LEU A 434 7.15 -24.79 -6.39
CA LEU A 434 7.82 -24.46 -5.11
C LEU A 434 8.06 -22.95 -4.91
N THR A 435 8.53 -22.24 -5.94
CA THR A 435 8.77 -20.79 -5.86
C THR A 435 7.48 -20.02 -5.53
N HIS A 436 6.37 -20.41 -6.17
CA HIS A 436 5.10 -19.71 -6.06
C HIS A 436 4.48 -19.93 -4.68
N ILE A 437 4.43 -21.19 -4.23
CA ILE A 437 3.85 -21.54 -2.93
C ILE A 437 4.67 -20.98 -1.77
N MET A 438 6.01 -20.97 -1.84
CA MET A 438 6.83 -20.36 -0.78
C MET A 438 6.63 -18.84 -0.68
N ARG A 439 6.40 -18.14 -1.81
CA ARG A 439 6.03 -16.72 -1.79
C ARG A 439 4.67 -16.52 -1.14
N LYS A 440 3.64 -17.25 -1.58
CA LYS A 440 2.30 -17.15 -0.97
C LYS A 440 2.29 -17.49 0.52
N MET A 441 3.02 -18.52 0.95
CA MET A 441 3.17 -18.84 2.37
C MET A 441 3.84 -17.69 3.14
N ASN A 442 4.84 -17.01 2.54
CA ASN A 442 5.42 -15.83 3.16
C ASN A 442 4.41 -14.68 3.21
N ASP A 443 3.76 -14.37 2.10
CA ASP A 443 2.83 -13.26 1.94
C ASP A 443 1.64 -13.39 2.90
N TYR A 444 1.11 -14.60 3.07
CA TYR A 444 0.00 -14.89 3.97
C TYR A 444 0.45 -15.13 5.43
N GLY A 445 1.73 -14.94 5.74
CA GLY A 445 2.30 -15.06 7.09
C GLY A 445 2.54 -16.50 7.58
N VAL A 446 2.01 -17.51 6.87
CA VAL A 446 2.10 -18.93 7.24
C VAL A 446 3.54 -19.41 7.37
N LEU A 447 4.45 -19.00 6.48
CA LEU A 447 5.85 -19.43 6.53
C LEU A 447 6.56 -18.91 7.79
N GLY A 448 6.32 -17.65 8.15
CA GLY A 448 6.90 -17.05 9.35
C GLY A 448 6.32 -17.61 10.64
N ALA A 449 5.02 -17.93 10.63
CA ALA A 449 4.35 -18.61 11.74
C ALA A 449 4.83 -20.07 11.88
N TYR A 450 4.95 -20.81 10.79
CA TYR A 450 5.40 -22.20 10.78
C TYR A 450 6.87 -22.33 11.20
N PHE A 451 7.74 -21.47 10.66
CA PHE A 451 9.16 -21.48 10.97
C PHE A 451 9.58 -20.17 11.66
N PRO A 452 9.58 -20.12 13.01
CA PRO A 452 9.85 -18.89 13.76
C PRO A 452 11.22 -18.24 13.47
N ALA A 453 12.22 -19.02 13.05
CA ALA A 453 13.49 -18.45 12.62
C ALA A 453 13.34 -17.60 11.36
N PHE A 454 12.50 -18.05 10.41
CA PHE A 454 12.10 -17.29 9.23
C PHE A 454 11.26 -16.07 9.63
N GLY A 455 10.28 -16.22 10.52
CA GLY A 455 9.45 -15.10 10.98
C GLY A 455 10.24 -13.91 11.56
N ARG A 456 11.43 -14.17 12.14
CA ARG A 456 12.32 -13.12 12.65
C ARG A 456 13.01 -12.32 11.54
N ILE A 457 13.28 -12.92 10.39
CA ILE A 457 13.95 -12.26 9.26
C ILE A 457 12.97 -11.62 8.28
N VAL A 458 11.66 -11.85 8.43
CA VAL A 458 10.63 -11.19 7.60
C VAL A 458 10.73 -9.67 7.76
N GLY A 459 10.96 -9.00 6.63
CA GLY A 459 11.17 -7.55 6.53
C GLY A 459 12.55 -7.08 7.02
N LEU A 460 13.46 -7.99 7.37
CA LEU A 460 14.79 -7.60 7.83
C LEU A 460 15.62 -7.15 6.62
N MET A 461 15.94 -5.86 6.57
CA MET A 461 16.91 -5.28 5.64
C MET A 461 18.27 -5.19 6.31
N GLN A 462 19.34 -5.33 5.54
CA GLN A 462 20.69 -4.94 5.95
C GLN A 462 20.96 -3.56 5.35
N HIS A 463 21.33 -2.60 6.20
CA HIS A 463 21.55 -1.23 5.73
C HIS A 463 22.94 -1.10 5.07
N ASP A 464 23.07 -1.62 3.86
CA ASP A 464 24.25 -1.48 3.01
C ASP A 464 23.86 -1.44 1.51
N LEU A 465 24.84 -1.12 0.66
CA LEU A 465 24.61 -0.96 -0.79
C LEU A 465 24.52 -2.28 -1.57
N PHE A 466 24.76 -3.43 -0.91
CA PHE A 466 24.87 -4.72 -1.58
C PHE A 466 23.61 -5.58 -1.40
N HIS A 467 22.85 -5.38 -0.33
CA HIS A 467 21.67 -6.20 -0.02
C HIS A 467 20.37 -5.56 -0.52
N ILE A 468 20.10 -5.71 -1.81
CA ILE A 468 18.92 -5.10 -2.47
C ILE A 468 17.59 -5.61 -1.92
N TYR A 469 17.54 -6.79 -1.29
CA TYR A 469 16.32 -7.42 -0.79
C TYR A 469 16.33 -7.58 0.74
N THR A 470 15.15 -7.57 1.36
CA THR A 470 15.03 -8.10 2.72
C THR A 470 15.42 -9.57 2.76
N VAL A 471 15.94 -10.04 3.89
CA VAL A 471 16.51 -11.39 4.02
C VAL A 471 15.49 -12.47 3.65
N ASP A 472 14.21 -12.32 4.00
CA ASP A 472 13.16 -13.27 3.60
C ASP A 472 12.97 -13.33 2.09
N VAL A 473 12.96 -12.17 1.43
CA VAL A 473 12.77 -12.06 -0.03
C VAL A 473 14.01 -12.57 -0.77
N HIS A 474 15.20 -12.27 -0.26
CA HIS A 474 16.47 -12.81 -0.75
C HIS A 474 16.46 -14.34 -0.74
N ILE A 475 16.09 -14.96 0.39
CA ILE A 475 15.98 -16.43 0.49
C ILE A 475 15.00 -17.00 -0.55
N LEU A 476 13.82 -16.39 -0.72
CA LEU A 476 12.85 -16.81 -1.73
C LEU A 476 13.34 -16.59 -3.18
N PHE A 477 14.21 -15.61 -3.40
CA PHE A 477 14.86 -15.36 -4.68
C PHE A 477 15.95 -16.38 -4.98
N VAL A 478 16.74 -16.80 -3.98
CA VAL A 478 17.69 -17.90 -4.10
C VAL A 478 16.96 -19.20 -4.45
N ILE A 479 15.87 -19.53 -3.74
CA ILE A 479 15.03 -20.69 -4.08
C ILE A 479 14.53 -20.60 -5.52
N ARG A 480 14.04 -19.43 -5.95
CA ARG A 480 13.62 -19.21 -7.34
C ARG A 480 14.74 -19.51 -8.33
N ASN A 481 15.94 -18.97 -8.11
CA ASN A 481 17.05 -19.14 -9.04
C ASN A 481 17.54 -20.59 -9.10
N LEU A 482 17.58 -21.30 -7.95
CA LEU A 482 17.86 -22.74 -7.93
C LEU A 482 16.78 -23.53 -8.68
N ARG A 483 15.51 -23.15 -8.53
CA ARG A 483 14.40 -23.77 -9.26
C ARG A 483 14.50 -23.52 -10.77
N ARG A 484 14.97 -22.35 -11.23
CA ARG A 484 15.22 -22.10 -12.67
C ARG A 484 16.18 -23.12 -13.26
N LEU A 485 17.20 -23.54 -12.51
CA LEU A 485 18.15 -24.55 -12.97
C LEU A 485 17.50 -25.92 -13.26
N SER A 486 16.36 -26.23 -12.63
CA SER A 486 15.58 -27.46 -12.86
C SER A 486 14.56 -27.37 -13.99
N VAL A 487 14.31 -26.19 -14.53
CA VAL A 487 13.28 -25.94 -15.54
C VAL A 487 13.91 -25.88 -16.92
N ASP A 488 13.49 -26.76 -17.82
CA ASP A 488 14.10 -26.92 -19.15
C ASP A 488 14.13 -25.61 -19.96
N LYS A 489 13.10 -24.77 -19.83
CA LYS A 489 13.03 -23.45 -20.47
C LYS A 489 14.21 -22.53 -20.14
N PHE A 490 14.85 -22.69 -18.98
CA PHE A 490 15.96 -21.85 -18.51
C PHE A 490 17.31 -22.58 -18.50
N ARG A 491 17.39 -23.78 -19.06
CA ARG A 491 18.59 -24.63 -19.03
C ARG A 491 19.82 -23.95 -19.63
N ASP A 492 19.62 -23.12 -20.65
CA ASP A 492 20.71 -22.44 -21.36
C ASP A 492 21.33 -21.27 -20.58
N GLU A 493 20.67 -20.77 -19.53
CA GLU A 493 21.21 -19.71 -18.67
C GLU A 493 22.46 -20.19 -17.92
N HIS A 494 22.44 -21.43 -17.43
CA HIS A 494 23.54 -22.06 -16.70
C HIS A 494 23.64 -23.57 -16.97
N PRO A 495 24.14 -23.98 -18.16
CA PRO A 495 24.05 -25.37 -18.63
C PRO A 495 24.69 -26.41 -17.70
N LEU A 496 25.87 -26.09 -17.14
CA LEU A 496 26.56 -26.98 -16.21
C LEU A 496 25.77 -27.15 -14.90
N ALA A 497 25.28 -26.05 -14.32
CA ALA A 497 24.55 -26.08 -13.06
C ALA A 497 23.21 -26.82 -13.21
N SER A 498 22.50 -26.63 -14.32
CA SER A 498 21.30 -27.40 -14.64
C SER A 498 21.58 -28.89 -14.80
N LYS A 499 22.67 -29.28 -15.48
CA LYS A 499 23.08 -30.68 -15.62
C LYS A 499 23.41 -31.31 -14.26
N LEU A 500 24.14 -30.58 -13.40
CA LEU A 500 24.48 -31.05 -12.05
C LEU A 500 23.23 -31.21 -11.19
N LEU A 501 22.32 -30.22 -11.20
CA LEU A 501 21.07 -30.29 -10.44
C LEU A 501 20.22 -31.49 -10.87
N ALA A 502 20.09 -31.74 -12.17
CA ALA A 502 19.36 -32.88 -12.71
C ALA A 502 19.95 -34.24 -12.30
N SER A 503 21.25 -34.28 -11.96
CA SER A 503 21.93 -35.50 -11.48
C SER A 503 21.80 -35.74 -9.97
N LEU A 504 21.25 -34.77 -9.21
CA LEU A 504 21.10 -34.92 -7.76
C LEU A 504 19.98 -35.90 -7.42
N PHE A 505 20.29 -36.89 -6.58
CA PHE A 505 19.30 -37.87 -6.11
C PHE A 505 18.18 -37.26 -5.24
N LYS A 506 18.50 -36.23 -4.44
CA LYS A 506 17.55 -35.50 -3.59
C LYS A 506 17.74 -33.99 -3.73
N PRO A 507 17.20 -33.36 -4.78
CA PRO A 507 17.36 -31.91 -5.01
C PRO A 507 16.73 -31.07 -3.89
N GLU A 508 15.78 -31.61 -3.13
CA GLU A 508 15.16 -30.93 -1.99
C GLU A 508 16.18 -30.53 -0.91
N ARG A 509 17.30 -31.25 -0.78
CA ARG A 509 18.38 -30.89 0.16
C ARG A 509 18.96 -29.51 -0.17
N LEU A 510 19.12 -29.21 -1.45
CA LEU A 510 19.65 -27.92 -1.91
C LEU A 510 18.62 -26.81 -1.70
N TYR A 511 17.34 -27.07 -1.95
CA TYR A 511 16.27 -26.10 -1.69
C TYR A 511 16.10 -25.81 -0.20
N LEU A 512 16.25 -26.82 0.67
CA LEU A 512 16.24 -26.65 2.12
C LEU A 512 17.45 -25.85 2.61
N ALA A 513 18.65 -26.12 2.09
CA ALA A 513 19.82 -25.30 2.40
C ALA A 513 19.62 -23.85 1.95
N ALA A 514 19.03 -23.63 0.77
CA ALA A 514 18.69 -22.29 0.31
C ALA A 514 17.70 -21.57 1.23
N LEU A 515 16.68 -22.28 1.75
CA LEU A 515 15.76 -21.73 2.76
C LEU A 515 16.49 -21.31 4.04
N LEU A 516 17.57 -22.00 4.39
CA LEU A 516 18.23 -21.89 5.69
C LEU A 516 19.50 -21.04 5.69
N HIS A 517 20.13 -20.79 4.54
CA HIS A 517 21.49 -20.21 4.46
C HIS A 517 21.65 -18.87 5.22
N ASP A 518 20.64 -18.01 5.13
CA ASP A 518 20.66 -16.68 5.75
C ASP A 518 19.72 -16.55 6.97
N ILE A 519 19.21 -17.68 7.49
CA ILE A 519 18.13 -17.70 8.50
C ILE A 519 18.54 -17.11 9.86
N ALA A 520 19.84 -16.98 10.10
CA ALA A 520 20.41 -16.46 11.34
C ALA A 520 20.80 -14.97 11.26
N LYS A 521 20.58 -14.28 10.14
CA LYS A 521 20.85 -12.84 10.01
C LYS A 521 20.11 -12.01 11.08
N GLY A 522 20.75 -10.93 11.53
CA GLY A 522 20.22 -10.06 12.60
C GLY A 522 20.33 -10.62 14.03
N ARG A 523 21.13 -11.68 14.26
CA ARG A 523 21.34 -12.28 15.60
C ARG A 523 22.71 -11.99 16.23
N GLY A 524 23.51 -11.11 15.62
CA GLY A 524 24.91 -10.84 15.99
C GLY A 524 25.84 -12.06 15.80
N GLY A 525 27.15 -11.87 15.85
CA GLY A 525 28.14 -12.93 15.65
C GLY A 525 28.10 -13.54 14.24
N ASN A 526 28.75 -14.70 14.05
CA ASN A 526 28.78 -15.38 12.77
C ASN A 526 27.42 -16.02 12.44
N HIS A 527 26.80 -15.57 11.34
CA HIS A 527 25.48 -16.05 10.96
C HIS A 527 25.52 -17.45 10.34
N SER A 528 26.61 -17.87 9.68
CA SER A 528 26.71 -19.23 9.14
C SER A 528 26.75 -20.26 10.27
N GLU A 529 27.61 -20.09 11.28
CA GLU A 529 27.67 -20.99 12.46
C GLU A 529 26.33 -21.08 13.21
N LYS A 530 25.59 -19.96 13.30
CA LYS A 530 24.25 -19.96 13.91
C LYS A 530 23.22 -20.60 12.97
N GLY A 531 23.34 -20.37 11.67
CA GLY A 531 22.53 -20.94 10.60
C GLY A 531 22.66 -22.46 10.58
N GLU A 532 23.87 -22.98 10.66
CA GLU A 532 24.19 -24.41 10.75
C GLU A 532 23.43 -25.05 11.92
N LYS A 533 23.53 -24.47 13.12
CA LYS A 533 22.83 -24.98 14.32
C LYS A 533 21.31 -24.96 14.16
N ILE A 534 20.76 -23.92 13.54
CA ILE A 534 19.32 -23.84 13.23
C ILE A 534 18.94 -24.91 12.21
N SER A 535 19.78 -25.13 11.21
CA SER A 535 19.57 -26.11 10.14
C SER A 535 19.56 -27.54 10.68
N ILE A 536 20.51 -27.88 11.55
CA ILE A 536 20.53 -29.20 12.22
C ILE A 536 19.25 -29.43 13.00
N LYS A 537 18.82 -28.45 13.80
CA LYS A 537 17.58 -28.55 14.57
C LYS A 537 16.36 -28.68 13.66
N PHE A 538 16.31 -27.88 12.59
CA PHE A 538 15.23 -27.90 11.62
C PHE A 538 15.13 -29.26 10.92
N CYS A 539 16.21 -29.76 10.35
CA CYS A 539 16.24 -31.04 9.63
C CYS A 539 15.85 -32.21 10.53
N ARG A 540 16.39 -32.27 11.76
CA ARG A 540 16.02 -33.31 12.74
C ARG A 540 14.55 -33.22 13.14
N GLN A 541 14.01 -32.02 13.33
CA GLN A 541 12.61 -31.84 13.64
C GLN A 541 11.71 -32.38 12.52
N HIS A 542 12.13 -32.31 11.27
CA HIS A 542 11.39 -32.76 10.09
C HIS A 542 11.77 -34.18 9.63
N ASP A 543 12.35 -34.98 10.51
CA ASP A 543 12.67 -36.39 10.28
C ASP A 543 13.59 -36.64 9.05
N LEU A 544 14.47 -35.69 8.73
CA LEU A 544 15.55 -35.91 7.76
C LEU A 544 16.61 -36.84 8.38
N SER A 545 17.23 -37.69 7.56
CA SER A 545 18.31 -38.57 8.01
C SER A 545 19.51 -37.77 8.55
N GLU A 546 20.33 -38.37 9.41
CA GLU A 546 21.56 -37.71 9.91
C GLU A 546 22.55 -37.38 8.78
N TYR A 547 22.52 -38.12 7.67
CA TYR A 547 23.30 -37.77 6.48
C TYR A 547 22.74 -36.51 5.81
N ASP A 548 21.43 -36.47 5.56
CA ASP A 548 20.76 -35.33 4.92
C ASP A 548 20.90 -34.06 5.79
N THR A 549 20.74 -34.21 7.10
CA THR A 549 20.90 -33.15 8.10
C THR A 549 22.30 -32.55 8.06
N ARG A 550 23.35 -33.37 8.10
CA ARG A 550 24.74 -32.87 8.05
C ARG A 550 25.07 -32.21 6.71
N LEU A 551 24.56 -32.75 5.60
CA LEU A 551 24.81 -32.17 4.29
C LEU A 551 24.12 -30.81 4.12
N VAL A 552 22.86 -30.68 4.56
CA VAL A 552 22.14 -29.40 4.55
C VAL A 552 22.85 -28.40 5.45
N ALA A 553 23.22 -28.80 6.66
CA ALA A 553 23.92 -27.94 7.61
C ALA A 553 25.28 -27.48 7.10
N TRP A 554 26.04 -28.33 6.40
CA TRP A 554 27.33 -27.97 5.80
C TRP A 554 27.20 -26.98 4.63
N MET A 555 26.09 -27.01 3.90
CA MET A 555 25.81 -26.05 2.82
C MET A 555 25.40 -24.65 3.33
N VAL A 556 24.99 -24.55 4.60
CA VAL A 556 24.59 -23.32 5.29
C VAL A 556 25.78 -22.75 6.05
#